data_AF-A0A1F8UHW6-F1
#
_entry.id   AF-A0A1F8UHW6-F1
#
_cell.length_a   1.000
_cell.length_b   1.000
_cell.length_c   1.000
_cell.angle_alpha   90.00
_cell.angle_beta   90.00
_cell.angle_gamma   90.00
#
_symmetry.space_group_name_H-M   'P 1'
#
loop_
_entity.id
_entity.type
_entity.pdbx_description
1 polymer ?
#
loop_
_entity_poly.entity_id
_entity_poly.type
_entity_poly.pdbx_seq_one_letter_code
_entity_poly.pdbx_strand_id
1 'polypeptide(L)'
;MVGNRPDDDKEYDSKQGQDMDYKYECGDSLRETQDRMVTAINSIIGNHRGKIIIVSSHGTAISTLFRYFDPDYRFEDRGKMKTPDMWKLVFEDEKLYSLEHINLEQGMK
;
A
#
# COMPACT_ATOMS: atom_id res chain seq x y z
N MET A 1 -12.14 -12.78 3.23
CA MET A 1 -13.57 -12.41 3.34
C MET A 1 -14.00 -11.83 2.02
N VAL A 2 -15.06 -12.35 1.41
CA VAL A 2 -15.60 -11.84 0.13
C VAL A 2 -16.80 -10.97 0.47
N GLY A 3 -16.58 -9.67 0.61
CA GLY A 3 -17.68 -8.71 0.61
C GLY A 3 -18.28 -8.64 -0.80
N ASN A 4 -19.60 -8.44 -0.89
CA ASN A 4 -20.32 -8.23 -2.15
C ASN A 4 -19.91 -6.90 -2.81
N ARG A 5 -18.65 -6.77 -3.20
CA ARG A 5 -18.13 -5.63 -3.95
C ARG A 5 -18.46 -5.84 -5.43
N PRO A 6 -19.24 -4.96 -6.07
CA PRO A 6 -19.36 -4.96 -7.53
C PRO A 6 -17.97 -4.74 -8.16
N ASP A 7 -17.67 -5.46 -9.23
CA ASP A 7 -16.33 -5.52 -9.84
C ASP A 7 -15.78 -4.17 -10.38
N ASP A 8 -16.58 -3.09 -10.40
CA ASP A 8 -16.14 -1.76 -10.86
C ASP A 8 -16.90 -0.59 -10.17
N ASP A 9 -16.98 -0.61 -8.84
CA ASP A 9 -17.61 0.47 -8.08
C ASP A 9 -16.66 1.68 -7.90
N LYS A 10 -16.52 2.46 -8.99
CA LYS A 10 -15.72 3.70 -9.01
C LYS A 10 -16.22 4.73 -8.00
N GLU A 11 -17.51 4.73 -7.70
CA GLU A 11 -18.10 5.61 -6.71
C GLU A 11 -17.64 5.23 -5.30
N TYR A 12 -17.66 3.94 -4.97
CA TYR A 12 -17.12 3.42 -3.72
C TYR A 12 -15.64 3.77 -3.55
N ASP A 13 -14.84 3.55 -4.59
CA ASP A 13 -13.42 3.86 -4.54
C ASP A 13 -13.13 5.36 -4.38
N SER A 14 -13.97 6.22 -4.98
CA SER A 14 -13.91 7.68 -4.80
C SER A 14 -14.24 8.06 -3.35
N LYS A 15 -15.33 7.50 -2.80
CA LYS A 15 -15.74 7.73 -1.40
C LYS A 15 -14.67 7.27 -0.42
N GLN A 16 -14.09 6.08 -0.61
CA GLN A 16 -12.97 5.60 0.20
C GLN A 16 -11.72 6.50 0.09
N GLY A 17 -11.45 7.06 -1.09
CA GLY A 17 -10.33 7.98 -1.27
C GLY A 17 -10.47 9.26 -0.44
N GLN A 18 -11.69 9.80 -0.37
CA GLN A 18 -12.05 11.02 0.37
C GLN A 18 -12.18 10.79 1.88
N ASP A 19 -12.73 9.64 2.27
CA ASP A 19 -12.93 9.23 3.66
C ASP A 19 -12.33 7.84 3.89
N MET A 20 -11.20 7.80 4.62
CA MET A 20 -10.48 6.56 4.90
C MET A 20 -11.24 5.60 5.82
N ASP A 21 -12.27 6.07 6.51
CA ASP A 21 -13.12 5.29 7.40
C ASP A 21 -14.37 4.75 6.67
N TYR A 22 -14.63 5.20 5.44
CA TYR A 22 -15.72 4.70 4.62
C TYR A 22 -15.50 3.23 4.24
N LYS A 23 -16.51 2.40 4.52
CA LYS A 23 -16.52 0.97 4.20
C LYS A 23 -17.94 0.44 4.09
N TYR A 24 -18.07 -0.70 3.42
CA TYR A 24 -19.27 -1.52 3.52
C TYR A 24 -19.42 -2.12 4.92
N GLU A 25 -20.66 -2.46 5.30
CA GLU A 25 -21.01 -3.01 6.63
C GLU A 25 -20.15 -4.23 7.04
N CYS A 26 -19.69 -5.02 6.06
CA CYS A 26 -18.81 -6.17 6.24
C CYS A 26 -17.46 -6.05 5.50
N GLY A 27 -17.06 -4.83 5.14
CA GLY A 27 -15.78 -4.56 4.47
C GLY A 27 -14.71 -4.03 5.42
N ASP A 28 -13.48 -3.88 4.91
CA ASP A 28 -12.42 -3.12 5.58
C ASP A 28 -12.41 -1.69 5.05
N SER A 29 -12.20 -0.73 5.94
CA SER A 29 -11.86 0.64 5.55
C SER A 29 -10.40 0.74 5.09
N LEU A 30 -10.05 1.84 4.41
CA LEU A 30 -8.65 2.09 4.07
C LEU A 30 -7.79 2.30 5.32
N ARG A 31 -8.36 2.88 6.39
CA ARG A 31 -7.67 3.03 7.68
C ARG A 31 -7.35 1.69 8.31
N GLU A 32 -8.33 0.78 8.40
CA GLU A 32 -8.11 -0.57 8.95
C GLU A 32 -7.07 -1.35 8.14
N THR A 33 -7.09 -1.19 6.82
CA THR A 33 -6.09 -1.78 5.93
C THR A 33 -4.71 -1.17 6.15
N GLN A 34 -4.62 0.16 6.28
CA GLN A 34 -3.36 0.88 6.55
C GLN A 34 -2.75 0.44 7.88
N ASP A 35 -3.53 0.41 8.95
CA ASP A 35 -3.06 0.04 10.29
C ASP A 35 -2.47 -1.37 10.31
N ARG A 36 -3.13 -2.32 9.63
CA ARG A 36 -2.62 -3.68 9.46
C ARG A 36 -1.31 -3.72 8.68
N MET A 37 -1.22 -2.97 7.58
CA MET A 37 -0.02 -2.90 6.74
C MET A 37 1.16 -2.28 7.50
N VAL A 38 0.95 -1.15 8.18
CA VAL A 38 1.99 -0.46 8.97
C VAL A 38 2.46 -1.37 10.11
N THR A 39 1.55 -2.03 10.81
CA THR A 39 1.89 -2.98 11.88
C THR A 39 2.76 -4.12 11.36
N ALA A 40 2.40 -4.70 10.21
CA ALA A 40 3.16 -5.78 9.60
C ALA A 40 4.56 -5.32 9.16
N ILE A 41 4.66 -4.16 8.52
CA ILE A 41 5.94 -3.59 8.06
C ILE A 41 6.85 -3.24 9.25
N ASN A 42 6.34 -2.61 10.31
CA ASN A 42 7.13 -2.30 11.50
C ASN A 42 7.66 -3.57 12.19
N SER A 43 6.84 -4.63 12.24
CA SER A 43 7.29 -5.94 12.74
C SER A 43 8.42 -6.53 11.88
N ILE A 44 8.31 -6.43 10.56
CA ILE A 44 9.36 -6.89 9.63
C ILE A 44 10.66 -6.10 9.84
N ILE A 45 10.57 -4.77 9.94
CA ILE A 45 11.73 -3.89 10.18
C ILE A 45 12.43 -4.25 11.50
N GLY A 46 11.66 -4.40 12.58
CA GLY A 46 12.20 -4.73 13.91
C GLY A 46 12.87 -6.11 13.98
N ASN A 47 12.29 -7.12 13.32
CA ASN A 47 12.77 -8.50 13.38
C ASN A 47 13.90 -8.83 12.38
N HIS A 48 14.12 -7.96 11.38
CA HIS A 48 15.01 -8.26 10.27
C HIS A 48 15.94 -7.12 9.87
N ARG A 49 16.46 -6.40 10.88
CA ARG A 49 17.45 -5.33 10.67
C ARG A 49 18.64 -5.79 9.82
N GLY A 50 19.03 -4.95 8.86
CA GLY A 50 20.16 -5.19 7.95
C GLY A 50 19.90 -6.19 6.83
N LYS A 51 18.66 -6.68 6.65
CA LYS A 51 18.28 -7.60 5.57
C LYS A 51 17.51 -6.91 4.47
N ILE A 52 17.62 -7.45 3.26
CA ILE A 52 16.73 -7.11 2.14
C ILE A 52 15.57 -8.10 2.15
N ILE A 53 14.34 -7.59 2.18
CA ILE A 53 13.11 -8.40 2.23
C ILE A 53 12.21 -8.02 1.06
N ILE A 54 11.65 -9.04 0.41
CA ILE A 54 10.63 -8.87 -0.62
C ILE A 54 9.27 -9.09 0.03
N VAL A 55 8.38 -8.11 -0.11
CA VAL A 55 6.98 -8.19 0.33
C VAL A 55 6.09 -8.12 -0.90
N SER A 56 5.14 -9.05 -1.01
CA SER A 56 4.13 -9.06 -2.08
C SER A 56 2.73 -8.90 -1.47
N SER A 57 1.92 -8.04 -2.06
CA SER A 57 0.57 -7.71 -1.59
C SER A 57 -0.29 -7.18 -2.75
N HIS A 58 -1.48 -6.67 -2.45
CA HIS A 58 -2.39 -6.08 -3.43
C HIS A 58 -2.19 -4.57 -3.54
N GLY A 59 -2.46 -4.00 -4.73
CA GLY A 59 -2.26 -2.57 -5.01
C GLY A 59 -2.96 -1.63 -4.01
N THR A 60 -4.18 -1.94 -3.59
CA THR A 60 -4.91 -1.16 -2.57
C THR A 60 -4.21 -1.16 -1.22
N ALA A 61 -3.65 -2.29 -0.79
CA ALA A 61 -2.95 -2.38 0.49
C ALA A 61 -1.58 -1.68 0.44
N ILE A 62 -0.91 -1.71 -0.71
CA ILE A 62 0.35 -0.98 -0.91
C ILE A 62 0.09 0.52 -1.00
N SER A 63 -0.99 0.96 -1.67
CA SER A 63 -1.30 2.38 -1.78
C SER A 63 -1.65 3.02 -0.43
N THR A 64 -2.29 2.29 0.49
CA THR A 64 -2.49 2.79 1.86
C THR A 64 -1.17 2.91 2.62
N LEU A 65 -0.20 2.02 2.37
CA LEU A 65 1.15 2.13 2.94
C LEU A 65 1.90 3.36 2.40
N PHE A 66 1.80 3.65 1.09
CA PHE A 66 2.39 4.86 0.52
C PHE A 66 1.78 6.12 1.12
N ARG A 67 0.45 6.18 1.23
CA ARG A 67 -0.24 7.30 1.90
C ARG A 67 0.17 7.50 3.36
N TYR A 68 0.64 6.45 4.04
CA TYR A 68 1.16 6.57 5.41
C TYR A 68 2.53 7.27 5.44
N PHE A 69 3.40 6.93 4.49
CA PHE A 69 4.76 7.47 4.44
C PHE A 69 4.91 8.78 3.66
N ASP A 70 4.03 8.98 2.69
CA ASP A 70 3.93 10.17 1.86
C ASP A 70 2.50 10.73 1.98
N PRO A 71 2.30 11.74 2.85
CA PRO A 71 0.99 12.37 3.03
C PRO A 71 0.42 13.03 1.78
N ASP A 72 1.27 13.36 0.80
CA ASP A 72 0.86 13.94 -0.48
C ASP A 72 0.38 12.87 -1.48
N TYR A 73 0.65 11.58 -1.20
CA TYR A 73 0.17 10.47 -2.02
C TYR A 73 -1.35 10.30 -1.90
N ARG A 74 -2.06 10.49 -3.01
CA ARG A 74 -3.52 10.44 -3.03
C ARG A 74 -4.00 9.03 -3.41
N PHE A 75 -5.17 8.63 -2.92
CA PHE A 75 -5.69 7.29 -3.22
C PHE A 75 -5.99 7.10 -4.71
N GLU A 76 -6.29 8.19 -5.42
CA GLU A 76 -6.46 8.24 -6.87
C GLU A 76 -5.17 7.88 -7.62
N ASP A 77 -4.00 8.08 -7.01
CA ASP A 77 -2.71 7.72 -7.58
C ASP A 77 -2.49 6.20 -7.66
N ARG A 78 -3.32 5.39 -6.98
CA ARG A 78 -3.27 3.92 -7.10
C ARG A 78 -3.45 3.45 -8.55
N GLY A 79 -4.22 4.19 -9.36
CA GLY A 79 -4.45 3.87 -10.76
C GLY A 79 -3.18 4.01 -11.62
N LYS A 80 -2.13 4.66 -11.10
CA LYS A 80 -0.83 4.77 -11.75
C LYS A 80 0.05 3.54 -11.50
N MET A 81 -0.23 2.75 -10.46
CA MET A 81 0.50 1.51 -10.20
C MET A 81 0.12 0.46 -11.23
N LYS A 82 1.13 -0.16 -11.84
CA LYS A 82 0.92 -1.30 -12.74
C LYS A 82 0.80 -2.58 -11.92
N THR A 83 0.41 -3.69 -12.54
CA THR A 83 0.48 -5.00 -11.89
C THR A 83 1.10 -5.99 -12.87
N PRO A 84 2.28 -6.57 -12.59
CA PRO A 84 3.12 -6.32 -11.40
C PRO A 84 3.74 -4.92 -11.39
N ASP A 85 4.04 -4.43 -10.19
CA ASP A 85 4.81 -3.20 -9.96
C ASP A 85 5.69 -3.37 -8.73
N MET A 86 6.82 -2.67 -8.68
CA MET A 86 7.84 -2.87 -7.67
C MET A 86 8.40 -1.56 -7.14
N TRP A 87 8.47 -1.48 -5.82
CA TRP A 87 8.95 -0.31 -5.09
C TRP A 87 9.94 -0.75 -4.03
N LYS A 88 10.98 0.05 -3.84
CA LYS A 88 11.99 -0.15 -2.82
C LYS A 88 11.83 0.91 -1.74
N LEU A 89 11.66 0.43 -0.51
CA LEU A 89 11.62 1.27 0.67
C LEU A 89 12.91 1.03 1.45
N VAL A 90 13.65 2.09 1.74
CA VAL A 90 14.84 2.05 2.59
C VAL A 90 14.49 2.68 3.92
N PHE A 91 14.74 1.96 5.00
CA PHE A 91 14.50 2.42 6.36
C PHE A 91 15.82 2.62 7.09
N GLU A 92 15.92 3.72 7.83
CA GLU A 92 16.94 3.95 8.82
C GLU A 92 16.29 3.86 10.21
N ASP A 93 16.70 2.86 10.98
CA ASP A 93 16.00 2.38 12.17
C ASP A 93 14.52 2.02 11.87
N GLU A 94 13.59 2.90 12.24
CA GLU A 94 12.14 2.73 12.06
C GLU A 94 11.54 3.84 11.20
N LYS A 95 12.39 4.68 10.60
CA LYS A 95 11.98 5.81 9.77
C LYS A 95 12.25 5.52 8.30
N LEU A 96 11.30 5.86 7.45
CA LEU A 96 11.51 5.78 6.02
C LEU A 96 12.54 6.82 5.59
N TYR A 97 13.60 6.35 4.94
CA TYR A 97 14.67 7.18 4.39
C TYR A 97 14.49 7.41 2.89
N SER A 98 14.13 6.38 2.12
CA SER A 98 13.83 6.52 0.69
C SER A 98 12.69 5.63 0.23
N LEU A 99 11.95 6.11 -0.78
CA LEU A 99 10.91 5.41 -1.52
C LEU A 99 11.21 5.56 -3.00
N GLU A 100 11.54 4.45 -3.67
CA GLU A 100 12.01 4.43 -5.05
C GLU A 100 11.17 3.45 -5.89
N HIS A 101 10.69 3.91 -7.05
CA HIS A 101 10.05 3.03 -8.03
C HIS A 101 11.12 2.24 -8.80
N ILE A 102 10.98 0.91 -8.89
CA ILE A 102 11.88 0.07 -9.68
C ILE A 102 11.22 -0.28 -11.01
N ASN A 103 11.79 0.22 -12.10
CA ASN A 103 11.35 -0.15 -13.43
C ASN A 103 11.79 -1.59 -13.77
N LEU A 104 10.82 -2.50 -13.84
CA LEU A 104 11.03 -3.92 -14.14
C LEU A 104 11.55 -4.18 -15.56
N GLU A 105 11.34 -3.26 -16.51
CA GLU A 105 11.81 -3.42 -17.90
C GLU A 105 13.34 -3.31 -18.03
N GLN A 106 14.01 -2.68 -17.05
CA GLN A 106 15.46 -2.47 -17.08
C GLN A 106 16.27 -3.64 -16.50
N GLY A 107 15.60 -4.64 -15.91
CA GLY A 107 16.22 -5.80 -15.26
C GLY A 107 16.36 -7.06 -16.13
N MET A 108 15.80 -7.07 -17.35
CA MET A 108 15.88 -8.20 -18.28
C MET A 108 17.12 -8.11 -19.20
N LYS A 109 18.32 -8.06 -18.60
CA LYS A 109 19.57 -8.31 -19.32
C LYS A 109 20.15 -9.67 -18.95
#